data_AF-A0A7L4NA18-F1
#
_entry.id   AF-A0A7L4NA18-F1
#
_cell.length_a   1.000
_cell.length_b   1.000
_cell.length_c   1.000
_cell.angle_alpha   90.00
_cell.angle_beta   90.00
_cell.angle_gamma   90.00
#
_symmetry.space_group_name_H-M   'P 1'
#
loop_
_entity.id
_entity.type
_entity.pdbx_description
1 polymer ?
#
loop_
_entity_poly.entity_id
_entity_poly.type
_entity_poly.pdbx_seq_one_letter_code
_entity_poly.pdbx_strand_id
1 'polypeptide(L)'
;MGPSPAARPAALALLGLAAAAVSLPLPDAGPHVNYGWGEAIRLRHLYTASKHGLFSCFLRIGGDGRVDAAGSQSPQSLLEIRAVAVRTVAIKGVRSSRYLCMDEAGRLHGQVS
;
A
#
# COMPACT_ATOMS: atom_id res chain seq x y z
N MET A 1 5.16 52.74 -42.34
CA MET A 1 4.43 52.39 -41.11
C MET A 1 5.16 51.23 -40.46
N GLY A 2 6.24 51.51 -39.72
CA GLY A 2 7.08 50.48 -39.12
C GLY A 2 6.46 49.95 -37.82
N PRO A 3 6.67 48.67 -37.46
CA PRO A 3 6.12 48.12 -36.23
C PRO A 3 6.66 48.87 -35.01
N SER A 4 5.75 49.22 -34.10
CA SER A 4 6.01 49.94 -32.85
C SER A 4 7.06 49.23 -31.99
N PRO A 5 8.01 49.95 -31.34
CA PRO A 5 9.06 49.37 -30.49
C PRO A 5 8.53 48.67 -29.22
N ALA A 6 7.23 48.78 -28.93
CA ALA A 6 6.58 48.20 -27.77
C ALA A 6 6.34 46.68 -27.84
N ALA A 7 6.50 46.04 -29.00
CA ALA A 7 6.23 44.60 -29.17
C ALA A 7 7.34 43.68 -28.60
N ARG A 8 8.57 44.19 -28.47
CA ARG A 8 9.74 43.43 -27.99
C ARG A 8 9.73 43.13 -26.48
N PRO A 9 9.38 44.06 -25.57
CA PRO A 9 9.38 43.75 -24.13
C PRO A 9 8.25 42.77 -23.74
N ALA A 10 7.11 42.81 -24.44
CA ALA A 10 5.99 41.91 -24.16
C ALA A 10 6.30 40.44 -24.51
N ALA A 11 7.00 40.19 -25.62
CA ALA A 11 7.41 38.85 -26.03
C ALA A 11 8.45 38.24 -25.05
N LEU A 12 9.38 39.06 -24.54
CA LEU A 12 10.35 38.64 -23.52
C LEU A 12 9.69 38.37 -22.16
N ALA A 13 8.68 39.16 -21.79
CA ALA A 13 7.92 38.95 -20.56
C ALA A 13 7.14 37.62 -20.58
N LEU A 14 6.51 37.28 -21.71
CA LEU A 14 5.80 36.01 -21.88
C LEU A 14 6.74 34.79 -21.89
N LEU A 15 7.95 34.93 -22.45
CA LEU A 15 8.96 33.86 -22.44
C LEU A 15 9.52 33.60 -21.03
N GLY A 16 9.66 34.66 -20.21
CA GLY A 16 10.08 34.55 -18.81
C GLY A 16 9.06 33.84 -17.92
N LEU A 17 7.76 34.05 -18.16
CA LEU A 17 6.67 33.39 -17.42
C LEU A 17 6.56 31.89 -17.75
N ALA A 18 6.92 31.47 -18.96
CA ALA A 18 6.94 30.05 -19.33
C ALA A 18 8.10 29.27 -18.69
N ALA A 19 9.24 29.92 -18.43
CA ALA A 19 10.41 29.30 -17.82
C ALA A 19 10.29 29.10 -16.29
N ALA A 20 9.33 29.77 -15.64
CA ALA A 20 9.08 29.64 -14.20
C ALA A 20 8.14 28.48 -13.85
N ALA A 21 7.51 27.83 -14.85
CA ALA A 21 6.68 26.65 -14.65
C ALA A 21 7.54 25.38 -14.53
N VAL A 22 8.53 25.39 -13.63
CA VAL A 22 9.17 24.15 -13.20
C VAL A 22 8.14 23.44 -12.33
N SER A 23 7.59 22.33 -12.83
CA SER A 23 6.75 21.44 -12.05
C SER A 23 7.59 20.90 -10.90
N LEU A 24 7.48 21.50 -9.71
CA LEU A 24 8.08 20.89 -8.52
C LEU A 24 7.31 19.60 -8.23
N PRO A 25 8.02 18.46 -8.02
CA PRO A 25 7.35 17.28 -7.49
C PRO A 25 6.68 17.66 -6.17
N LEU A 26 5.43 17.22 -5.98
CA LEU A 26 4.77 17.41 -4.69
C LEU A 26 5.67 16.84 -3.60
N PRO A 27 5.85 17.55 -2.46
CA PRO A 27 6.59 17.02 -1.34
C PRO A 27 6.01 15.65 -0.95
N ASP A 28 6.86 14.64 -0.90
CA ASP A 28 6.49 13.32 -0.40
C ASP A 28 5.98 13.50 1.03
N ALA A 29 4.68 13.26 1.22
CA ALA A 29 4.04 13.43 2.51
C ALA A 29 4.60 12.31 3.39
N GLY A 30 5.55 12.67 4.25
CA GLY A 30 6.51 11.77 4.91
C GLY A 30 5.93 10.59 5.72
N PRO A 31 6.72 9.97 6.61
CA PRO A 31 6.48 8.61 7.08
C PRO A 31 5.14 8.31 7.79
N HIS A 32 4.39 9.33 8.19
CA HIS A 32 3.05 9.19 8.76
C HIS A 32 1.95 8.95 7.71
N VAL A 33 2.23 9.24 6.44
CA VAL A 33 1.42 8.87 5.26
C VAL A 33 2.00 7.62 4.55
N ASN A 34 3.23 7.25 4.93
CA ASN A 34 3.96 6.01 4.58
C ASN A 34 3.45 4.75 5.32
N TYR A 35 2.21 4.77 5.83
CA TYR A 35 1.49 3.55 6.21
C TYR A 35 0.82 2.85 5.00
N GLY A 36 1.30 3.14 3.78
CA GLY A 36 0.94 2.41 2.57
C GLY A 36 -0.41 2.81 1.97
N TRP A 37 -0.84 4.06 2.11
CA TRP A 37 -1.92 4.58 1.25
C TRP A 37 -1.42 5.00 -0.14
N GLY A 38 -0.10 5.14 -0.33
CA GLY A 38 0.55 5.32 -1.64
C GLY A 38 1.14 4.03 -2.23
N GLU A 39 1.58 3.09 -1.39
CA GLU A 39 2.08 1.78 -1.84
C GLU A 39 0.96 0.75 -1.90
N ALA A 40 0.78 0.12 -3.07
CA ALA A 40 -0.28 -0.87 -3.28
C ALA A 40 -0.13 -2.12 -2.40
N ILE A 41 1.06 -2.36 -1.84
CA ILE A 41 1.44 -3.58 -1.14
C ILE A 41 1.96 -3.23 0.27
N ARG A 42 1.36 -3.84 1.31
CA ARG A 42 1.73 -3.64 2.72
C ARG A 42 2.19 -4.96 3.34
N LEU A 43 3.36 -4.96 3.98
CA LEU A 43 3.84 -6.12 4.76
C LEU A 43 3.49 -5.95 6.24
N ARG A 44 2.65 -6.82 6.79
CA ARG A 44 2.12 -6.70 8.16
C ARG A 44 1.94 -8.07 8.83
N HIS A 45 1.91 -8.06 10.16
CA HIS A 45 1.40 -9.18 10.96
C HIS A 45 -0.02 -8.82 11.43
N LEU A 46 -1.02 -9.64 11.08
CA LEU A 46 -2.39 -9.42 11.53
C LEU A 46 -2.57 -9.94 12.95
N TYR A 47 -2.80 -9.03 13.89
CA TYR A 47 -2.98 -9.29 15.30
C TYR A 47 -4.47 -9.34 15.68
N THR A 48 -4.84 -10.26 16.57
CA THR A 48 -6.13 -10.27 17.23
C THR A 48 -5.96 -10.58 18.71
N ALA A 49 -6.90 -10.10 19.53
CA ALA A 49 -6.96 -10.40 20.94
C ALA A 49 -8.40 -10.67 21.36
N SER A 50 -8.55 -11.54 22.35
CA SER A 50 -9.84 -11.73 23.02
C SER A 50 -10.33 -10.42 23.64
N LYS A 51 -11.64 -10.27 23.81
CA LYS A 51 -12.30 -9.07 24.37
C LYS A 51 -11.69 -8.60 25.71
N HIS A 52 -11.16 -9.52 26.51
CA HIS A 52 -10.57 -9.24 27.82
C HIS A 52 -9.04 -9.29 27.82
N GLY A 53 -8.40 -9.41 26.65
CA GLY A 53 -6.93 -9.45 26.52
C GLY A 53 -6.26 -10.71 27.08
N LEU A 54 -7.03 -11.72 27.51
CA LEU A 54 -6.52 -12.96 28.09
C LEU A 54 -5.66 -13.77 27.11
N PHE A 55 -5.98 -13.67 25.83
CA PHE A 55 -5.24 -14.30 24.74
C PHE A 55 -5.08 -13.31 23.60
N SER A 56 -3.91 -13.32 23.00
CA SER A 56 -3.60 -12.62 21.77
C SER A 56 -2.85 -13.53 20.81
N CYS A 57 -3.05 -13.32 19.52
CA CYS A 57 -2.39 -14.10 18.51
C CYS A 57 -2.24 -13.34 17.18
N PHE A 58 -1.36 -13.88 16.35
CA PHE A 58 -1.14 -13.44 14.99
C PHE A 58 -1.64 -14.49 14.01
N LEU A 59 -2.32 -14.05 12.95
CA LEU A 59 -2.73 -14.93 11.87
C LEU A 59 -1.49 -15.49 11.17
N ARG A 60 -1.43 -16.82 11.04
CA ARG A 60 -0.32 -17.55 10.42
C ARG A 60 -0.84 -18.42 9.28
N ILE A 61 -0.10 -18.45 8.17
CA ILE A 61 -0.39 -19.32 7.02
C ILE A 61 0.77 -20.32 6.87
N GLY A 62 0.50 -21.58 7.19
CA GLY A 62 1.44 -22.68 7.08
C GLY A 62 1.82 -23.03 5.64
N GLY A 63 2.96 -23.70 5.47
CA GLY A 63 3.42 -24.18 4.16
C GLY A 63 2.53 -25.29 3.57
N ASP A 64 1.77 -25.97 4.42
CA ASP A 64 0.73 -26.95 4.11
C ASP A 64 -0.61 -26.31 3.73
N GLY A 65 -0.76 -24.99 3.88
CA GLY A 65 -2.01 -24.27 3.66
C GLY A 65 -2.92 -24.21 4.88
N ARG A 66 -2.50 -24.71 6.04
CA ARG A 66 -3.24 -24.51 7.29
C ARG A 66 -3.17 -23.04 7.71
N VAL A 67 -4.32 -22.48 8.10
CA VAL A 67 -4.40 -21.16 8.72
C VAL A 67 -4.66 -21.32 10.20
N ASP A 68 -3.79 -20.76 11.03
CA ASP A 68 -3.88 -20.88 12.48
C ASP A 68 -3.34 -19.63 13.21
N ALA A 69 -3.26 -19.72 14.53
CA ALA A 69 -2.87 -18.65 15.43
C ALA A 69 -1.46 -18.88 15.99
N ALA A 70 -0.61 -17.86 15.93
CA ALA A 70 0.71 -17.85 16.57
C ALA A 70 0.72 -16.88 17.77
N GLY A 71 1.30 -17.28 18.91
CA GLY A 71 1.40 -16.41 20.10
C GLY A 71 2.40 -15.25 19.94
N SER A 72 3.24 -15.28 18.91
CA SER A 72 4.21 -14.24 18.59
C SER A 72 4.34 -14.05 17.08
N GLN A 73 4.94 -12.93 16.67
CA GLN A 73 5.29 -12.70 15.28
C GLN A 73 6.32 -13.75 14.82
N SER A 74 6.13 -14.26 13.61
CA SER A 74 6.99 -15.28 13.00
C SER A 74 7.03 -15.06 11.49
N PRO A 75 8.00 -15.65 10.77
CA PRO A 75 8.04 -15.54 9.31
C PRO A 75 6.78 -16.05 8.61
N GLN A 76 6.09 -17.05 9.20
CA GLN A 76 4.83 -17.60 8.68
C GLN A 76 3.61 -16.71 8.97
N SER A 77 3.72 -15.77 9.91
CA SER A 77 2.68 -14.76 10.18
C SER A 77 2.96 -13.42 9.51
N LEU A 78 4.01 -13.32 8.69
CA LEU A 78 4.24 -12.15 7.84
C LEU A 78 3.36 -12.25 6.58
N LEU A 79 2.50 -11.25 6.41
CA LEU A 79 1.51 -11.21 5.35
C LEU A 79 1.73 -10.02 4.44
N GLU A 80 1.65 -10.27 3.14
CA GLU A 80 1.50 -9.27 2.10
C GLU A 80 0.02 -8.94 1.92
N ILE A 81 -0.33 -7.66 2.02
CA ILE A 81 -1.69 -7.15 1.83
C ILE A 81 -1.68 -6.23 0.63
N ARG A 82 -2.38 -6.60 -0.44
CA ARG A 82 -2.45 -5.86 -1.69
C ARG A 82 -3.88 -5.45 -2.00
N ALA A 83 -4.10 -4.18 -2.35
CA ALA A 83 -5.40 -3.74 -2.86
C ALA A 83 -5.69 -4.37 -4.23
N VAL A 84 -6.89 -4.95 -4.40
CA VAL A 84 -7.35 -5.52 -5.68
C VAL A 84 -8.58 -4.80 -6.23
N ALA A 85 -9.33 -4.12 -5.36
CA ALA A 85 -10.40 -3.19 -5.72
C ALA A 85 -10.58 -2.17 -4.58
N VAL A 86 -11.45 -1.18 -4.77
CA VAL A 86 -11.81 -0.24 -3.71
C VAL A 86 -12.38 -1.01 -2.53
N ARG A 87 -11.78 -0.84 -1.34
CA ARG A 87 -12.15 -1.53 -0.09
C ARG A 87 -11.96 -3.06 -0.11
N THR A 88 -11.25 -3.61 -1.10
CA THR A 88 -10.98 -5.05 -1.21
C THR A 88 -9.49 -5.32 -1.31
N VAL A 89 -9.01 -6.28 -0.53
CA VAL A 89 -7.60 -6.68 -0.50
C VAL A 89 -7.45 -8.18 -0.76
N ALA A 90 -6.35 -8.55 -1.40
CA ALA A 90 -5.81 -9.90 -1.34
C ALA A 90 -4.75 -9.97 -0.23
N ILE A 91 -4.76 -11.06 0.53
CA ILE A 91 -3.80 -11.30 1.61
C ILE A 91 -3.02 -12.57 1.28
N LYS A 92 -1.69 -12.49 1.29
CA LYS A 92 -0.79 -13.60 0.96
C LYS A 92 0.26 -13.81 2.05
N GLY A 93 0.50 -15.04 2.45
CA GLY A 93 1.62 -15.37 3.35
C GLY A 93 2.94 -15.25 2.61
N VAL A 94 3.85 -14.39 3.09
CA VAL A 94 5.15 -14.16 2.42
C VAL A 94 5.98 -15.44 2.39
N ARG A 95 6.09 -16.13 3.54
CA ARG A 95 6.88 -17.37 3.66
C ARG A 95 6.24 -18.57 2.97
N SER A 96 4.92 -18.70 3.02
CA SER A 96 4.22 -19.84 2.42
C SER A 96 3.90 -19.66 0.94
N SER A 97 3.95 -18.41 0.43
CA SER A 97 3.49 -18.04 -0.91
C SER A 97 2.03 -18.41 -1.21
N ARG A 98 1.20 -18.53 -0.16
CA ARG A 98 -0.22 -18.92 -0.27
C ARG A 98 -1.14 -17.75 0.02
N TYR A 99 -2.22 -17.61 -0.74
CA TYR A 99 -3.29 -16.65 -0.49
C TYR A 99 -4.21 -17.12 0.62
N LEU A 100 -4.67 -16.19 1.46
CA LEU A 100 -5.70 -16.44 2.46
C LEU A 100 -7.06 -16.50 1.75
N CYS A 101 -7.63 -17.69 1.70
CA CYS A 101 -8.92 -17.99 1.10
C CYS A 101 -9.90 -18.43 2.19
N MET A 102 -11.19 -18.40 1.86
CA MET A 102 -12.28 -18.81 2.73
C MET A 102 -13.20 -19.72 1.95
N ASP A 103 -13.55 -20.88 2.52
CA ASP A 103 -14.55 -21.76 1.93
C ASP A 103 -15.98 -21.31 2.27
N GLU A 104 -16.99 -21.99 1.71
CA GLU A 104 -18.41 -21.68 1.92
C GLU A 104 -18.85 -21.79 3.39
N ALA A 105 -18.13 -22.59 4.19
CA ALA A 105 -18.38 -22.73 5.63
C ALA A 105 -17.69 -21.64 6.46
N GLY A 106 -16.99 -20.69 5.82
CA GLY A 106 -16.25 -19.64 6.49
C GLY A 106 -14.87 -20.08 7.01
N ARG A 107 -14.39 -21.27 6.66
CA ARG A 107 -13.09 -21.77 7.12
C ARG A 107 -11.97 -21.21 6.27
N LEU A 108 -11.03 -20.58 6.97
CA LEU A 108 -9.83 -20.01 6.37
C LEU A 108 -8.81 -21.10 6.01
N HIS A 109 -8.24 -20.99 4.82
CA HIS A 109 -7.19 -21.88 4.33
C HIS A 109 -6.25 -21.13 3.38
N GLY A 110 -5.05 -21.69 3.19
CA GLY A 110 -4.01 -21.14 2.33
C GLY A 110 -3.94 -21.87 0.98
N GLN A 111 -4.25 -21.17 -0.12
CA GLN A 111 -4.21 -21.74 -1.47
C GLN A 111 -3.05 -21.15 -2.30
N VAL A 112 -2.43 -22.00 -3.13
CA VAL A 112 -1.47 -21.55 -4.16
C VAL A 112 -2.27 -21.05 -5.36
N SER A 113 -1.86 -19.92 -5.95
CA SER A 113 -2.49 -19.40 -7.16
C SER A 113 -2.24 -20.29 -8.38
#